data_AF-A0ABD6DA14-F1
#
_entry.id   AF-A0ABD6DA14-F1
#
_cell.length_a   1.000
_cell.length_b   1.000
_cell.length_c   1.000
_cell.angle_alpha   90.00
_cell.angle_beta   90.00
_cell.angle_gamma   90.00
#
_symmetry.space_group_name_H-M   'P 1'
#
loop_
_entity.id
_entity.type
_entity.pdbx_description
1 polymer ?
#
loop_
_entity_poly.entity_id
_entity_poly.type
_entity_poly.pdbx_seq_one_letter_code
_entity_poly.pdbx_strand_id
1 'polypeptide(L)'
;MTTYTDLELWAIISAVYYDKNEFITVEAGRTKHGLRRQIGGLQAEVLHTESIDPVEKVGHPAEVFVTPRDVFDLTVYGDLGTVRRRLDDLVAEGLLDFHGDVVSHSEGDRRLYLPAELDRKQLVESLHELDGRPVPSVLQEERLTHVVPSDFTHKDGGVFTYDKDSNIEVDVSKPDDQRSIRKYVEQQLHEEGLTADIGNFYYKLRDHAGLIE
;
A
#
# COMPACT_ATOMS: atom_id res chain seq x y z
N MET A 1 9.43 -4.88 -25.60
CA MET A 1 10.36 -4.68 -24.47
C MET A 1 9.49 -4.75 -23.23
N THR A 2 9.70 -5.75 -22.37
CA THR A 2 8.85 -5.95 -21.18
C THR A 2 9.23 -4.91 -20.13
N THR A 3 8.27 -4.10 -19.71
CA THR A 3 8.44 -3.07 -18.69
C THR A 3 7.57 -3.45 -17.50
N TYR A 4 8.14 -3.39 -16.29
CA TYR A 4 7.37 -3.52 -15.06
C TYR A 4 6.35 -2.39 -14.96
N THR A 5 5.17 -2.69 -14.43
CA THR A 5 4.23 -1.64 -14.00
C THR A 5 4.77 -0.94 -12.76
N ASP A 6 4.25 0.23 -12.40
CA ASP A 6 4.75 0.98 -11.24
C ASP A 6 4.53 0.20 -9.95
N LEU A 7 3.41 -0.53 -9.85
CA LEU A 7 3.16 -1.44 -8.73
C LEU A 7 4.20 -2.57 -8.65
N GLU A 8 4.55 -3.20 -9.78
CA GLU A 8 5.53 -4.29 -9.80
C GLU A 8 6.94 -3.79 -9.47
N LEU A 9 7.32 -2.64 -10.02
CA LEU A 9 8.60 -2.00 -9.73
C LEU A 9 8.69 -1.59 -8.26
N TRP A 10 7.62 -1.01 -7.72
CA TRP A 10 7.53 -0.65 -6.30
C TRP A 10 7.67 -1.87 -5.37
N ALA A 11 7.09 -3.01 -5.74
CA ALA A 11 7.23 -4.24 -4.97
C ALA A 11 8.69 -4.72 -4.92
N ILE A 12 9.42 -4.62 -6.03
CA ILE A 12 10.86 -4.95 -6.09
C ILE A 12 11.67 -3.99 -5.21
N ILE A 13 11.42 -2.69 -5.32
CA ILE A 13 12.10 -1.66 -4.52
C ILE A 13 11.86 -1.90 -3.02
N SER A 14 10.61 -2.17 -2.65
CA SER A 14 10.25 -2.48 -1.26
C SER A 14 10.97 -3.74 -0.77
N ALA A 15 11.02 -4.80 -1.58
CA ALA A 15 11.73 -6.02 -1.22
C ALA A 15 13.23 -5.79 -1.01
N VAL A 16 13.89 -5.01 -1.89
CA VAL A 16 15.29 -4.62 -1.71
C VAL A 16 15.47 -3.84 -0.42
N TYR A 17 14.61 -2.84 -0.18
CA TYR A 17 14.68 -2.02 1.02
C TYR A 17 14.53 -2.86 2.29
N TYR A 18 13.54 -3.74 2.38
CA TYR A 18 13.32 -4.58 3.56
C TYR A 18 14.39 -5.65 3.74
N ASP A 19 14.86 -6.31 2.68
CA ASP A 19 15.95 -7.30 2.76
C ASP A 19 17.24 -6.64 3.30
N LYS A 20 17.55 -5.43 2.82
CA LYS A 20 18.72 -4.69 3.28
C LYS A 20 18.61 -4.19 4.73
N ASN A 21 17.39 -3.88 5.18
CA ASN A 21 17.08 -3.41 6.53
C ASN A 21 16.62 -4.55 7.46
N GLU A 22 16.72 -5.82 7.05
CA GLU A 22 16.41 -6.95 7.93
C GLU A 22 17.50 -7.09 9.00
N PHE A 23 17.10 -7.20 10.27
CA PHE A 23 18.06 -7.47 11.34
C PHE A 23 18.45 -8.95 11.32
N ILE A 24 19.71 -9.25 11.05
CA ILE A 24 20.23 -10.62 11.04
C ILE A 24 21.26 -10.83 12.14
N THR A 25 21.47 -12.09 12.49
CA THR A 25 22.53 -12.51 13.42
C THR A 25 23.34 -13.63 12.79
N VAL A 26 24.64 -13.42 12.61
CA VAL A 26 25.56 -14.39 12.00
C VAL A 26 26.56 -14.94 13.02
N GLU A 27 26.93 -16.21 12.90
CA GLU A 27 27.97 -16.83 13.74
C GLU A 27 29.35 -16.35 13.27
N ALA A 28 29.97 -15.46 14.04
CA ALA A 28 31.29 -14.88 13.77
C ALA A 28 32.46 -15.72 14.31
N GLY A 29 32.23 -17.01 14.54
CA GLY A 29 33.20 -17.98 15.05
C GLY A 29 32.97 -18.36 16.52
N ARG A 30 34.00 -18.96 17.15
CA ARG A 30 33.92 -19.45 18.54
C ARG A 30 35.03 -18.84 19.40
N THR A 31 34.72 -18.55 20.65
CA THR A 31 35.71 -18.16 21.66
C THR A 31 36.68 -19.32 21.95
N LYS A 32 37.80 -19.02 22.62
CA LYS A 32 38.75 -20.03 23.12
C LYS A 32 38.12 -21.07 24.06
N HIS A 33 36.92 -20.81 24.60
CA HIS A 33 36.16 -21.72 25.46
C HIS A 33 34.97 -22.38 24.74
N GLY A 34 34.88 -22.28 23.41
CA GLY A 34 33.85 -22.95 22.61
C GLY A 34 32.49 -22.25 22.56
N LEU A 35 32.32 -21.11 23.23
CA LEU A 35 31.10 -20.28 23.10
C LEU A 35 31.03 -19.68 21.70
N ARG A 36 29.88 -19.82 21.03
CA ARG A 36 29.60 -19.17 19.74
C ARG A 36 29.60 -17.65 19.91
N ARG A 37 30.38 -16.95 19.10
CA ARG A 37 30.30 -15.50 18.95
C ARG A 37 29.29 -15.21 17.87
N GLN A 38 28.37 -14.31 18.15
CA GLN A 38 27.39 -13.83 17.20
C GLN A 38 27.61 -12.33 17.00
N ILE A 39 27.48 -11.89 15.75
CA ILE A 39 27.38 -10.47 15.39
C ILE A 39 25.96 -10.28 14.91
N GLY A 40 25.25 -9.33 15.52
CA GLY A 40 23.91 -8.91 15.10
C GLY A 40 23.96 -7.49 14.56
N GLY A 41 23.18 -7.22 13.52
CA GLY A 41 23.09 -5.92 12.87
C GLY A 41 22.12 -5.99 11.69
N LEU A 42 21.94 -4.88 10.98
CA LEU A 42 21.18 -4.91 9.73
C LEU A 42 21.93 -5.78 8.71
N GLN A 43 21.20 -6.48 7.85
CA GLN A 43 21.75 -7.37 6.83
C GLN A 43 22.79 -6.66 5.97
N ALA A 44 22.52 -5.40 5.60
CA ALA A 44 23.47 -4.60 4.85
C ALA A 44 24.77 -4.29 5.63
N GLU A 45 24.69 -4.06 6.94
CA GLU A 45 25.87 -3.86 7.79
C GLU A 45 26.68 -5.16 7.95
N VAL A 46 25.98 -6.29 8.10
CA VAL A 46 26.59 -7.57 8.46
C VAL A 46 27.17 -8.31 7.24
N LEU A 47 26.56 -8.20 6.06
CA LEU A 47 26.97 -8.95 4.86
C LEU A 47 27.76 -8.13 3.84
N HIS A 48 27.72 -6.79 3.88
CA HIS A 48 28.38 -5.93 2.88
C HIS A 48 29.56 -5.10 3.43
N THR A 49 30.08 -5.49 4.60
CA THR A 49 31.07 -4.75 5.40
C THR A 49 32.49 -4.70 4.84
N GLU A 50 32.82 -5.39 3.73
CA GLU A 50 34.17 -5.31 3.14
C GLU A 50 34.48 -3.95 2.48
N SER A 51 33.54 -3.00 2.44
CA SER A 51 33.70 -1.71 1.74
C SER A 51 33.43 -0.45 2.59
N ILE A 52 33.13 -0.59 3.89
CA ILE A 52 32.86 0.58 4.76
C ILE A 52 34.11 0.89 5.58
N ASP A 53 34.89 1.87 5.10
CA ASP A 53 35.97 2.46 5.87
C ASP A 53 35.37 3.11 7.15
N PRO A 54 35.91 2.90 8.36
CA PRO A 54 35.24 3.29 9.62
C PRO A 54 35.17 4.81 9.87
N VAL A 55 35.52 5.64 8.89
CA VAL A 55 35.73 7.07 9.06
C VAL A 55 35.12 7.85 7.90
N GLU A 56 33.79 7.99 7.88
CA GLU A 56 33.18 9.25 7.46
C GLU A 56 31.71 9.30 7.89
N LYS A 57 31.37 10.35 8.65
CA LYS A 57 30.01 10.70 9.04
C LYS A 57 29.29 11.26 7.81
N VAL A 58 28.68 10.38 7.02
CA VAL A 58 27.64 10.74 6.05
C VAL A 58 26.51 9.72 6.23
N GLY A 59 25.37 10.19 6.74
CA GLY A 59 24.22 9.37 7.11
C GLY A 59 24.42 8.65 8.44
N HIS A 60 23.39 8.62 9.27
CA HIS A 60 23.37 7.74 10.43
C HIS A 60 23.55 6.28 9.95
N PRO A 61 24.20 5.37 10.71
CA PRO A 61 24.33 3.93 10.36
C PRO A 61 22.99 3.16 10.25
N ALA A 62 21.85 3.85 10.15
CA ALA A 62 20.51 3.28 10.11
C ALA A 62 19.76 3.52 8.79
N GLU A 63 20.32 4.26 7.83
CA GLU A 63 19.65 4.52 6.54
C GLU A 63 20.27 3.67 5.44
N VAL A 64 19.68 2.51 5.16
CA VAL A 64 20.10 1.68 4.04
C VAL A 64 19.31 2.03 2.79
N PHE A 65 20.02 2.52 1.78
CA PHE A 65 19.44 3.05 0.54
C PHE A 65 19.25 1.98 -0.55
N VAL A 66 18.22 2.17 -1.36
CA VAL A 66 18.04 1.48 -2.63
C VAL A 66 18.84 2.23 -3.70
N THR A 67 19.63 1.49 -4.48
CA THR A 67 20.38 2.03 -5.62
C THR A 67 19.81 1.51 -6.94
N PRO A 68 20.05 2.21 -8.07
CA PRO A 68 19.66 1.71 -9.39
C PRO A 68 20.26 0.34 -9.70
N ARG A 69 21.44 0.01 -9.14
CA ARG A 69 22.09 -1.28 -9.38
C ARG A 69 21.33 -2.43 -8.72
N ASP A 70 20.85 -2.22 -7.50
CA ASP A 70 20.08 -3.25 -6.77
C ASP A 70 18.81 -3.63 -7.54
N VAL A 71 18.11 -2.63 -8.08
CA VAL A 71 16.91 -2.84 -8.87
C VAL A 71 17.26 -3.46 -10.22
N PHE A 72 18.33 -3.01 -10.87
CA PHE A 72 18.80 -3.58 -12.14
C PHE A 72 19.11 -5.07 -12.05
N ASP A 73 19.78 -5.50 -10.97
CA ASP A 73 20.18 -6.90 -10.79
C ASP A 73 18.99 -7.84 -10.52
N LEU A 74 17.83 -7.30 -10.15
CA LEU A 74 16.59 -8.06 -9.88
C LEU A 74 15.52 -7.89 -10.98
N THR A 75 15.82 -7.13 -12.03
CA THR A 75 14.87 -6.82 -13.09
C THR A 75 15.37 -7.28 -14.46
N VAL A 76 14.46 -7.32 -15.43
CA VAL A 76 14.80 -7.66 -16.83
C VAL A 76 15.15 -6.43 -17.69
N TYR A 77 15.41 -5.27 -17.07
CA TYR A 77 15.75 -4.06 -17.82
C TYR A 77 17.05 -4.25 -18.61
N GLY A 78 17.09 -3.72 -19.84
CA GLY A 78 18.24 -3.88 -20.74
C GLY A 78 19.43 -2.98 -20.39
N ASP A 79 19.20 -1.92 -19.62
CA ASP A 79 20.24 -0.95 -19.24
C ASP A 79 19.92 -0.25 -17.90
N LEU A 80 20.99 0.15 -17.20
CA LEU A 80 20.90 0.86 -15.92
C LEU A 80 20.27 2.26 -16.05
N GLY A 81 20.35 2.89 -17.22
CA GLY A 81 19.76 4.20 -17.48
C GLY A 81 18.23 4.17 -17.45
N THR A 82 17.62 3.09 -17.94
CA THR A 82 16.18 2.86 -17.83
C THR A 82 15.74 2.72 -16.38
N VAL A 83 16.50 1.99 -15.55
CA VAL A 83 16.22 1.88 -14.11
C VAL A 83 16.30 3.24 -13.43
N ARG A 84 17.35 4.01 -13.69
CA ARG A 84 17.51 5.37 -13.15
C ARG A 84 16.33 6.27 -13.48
N ARG A 85 15.90 6.28 -14.75
CA ARG A 85 14.74 7.07 -15.19
C ARG A 85 13.48 6.66 -14.44
N ARG A 86 13.23 5.35 -14.30
CA ARG A 86 12.04 4.86 -13.60
C ARG A 86 12.06 5.18 -12.11
N LEU A 87 13.22 5.15 -11.46
CA LEU A 87 13.34 5.60 -10.06
C LEU A 87 13.12 7.11 -9.95
N ASP A 88 13.65 7.90 -10.88
CA ASP A 88 13.40 9.35 -10.92
C ASP A 88 11.90 9.68 -11.17
N ASP A 89 11.21 8.90 -12.01
CA ASP A 89 9.77 9.02 -12.22
C ASP A 89 9.02 8.78 -10.89
N LEU A 90 9.36 7.73 -10.15
CA LEU A 90 8.77 7.46 -8.83
C LEU A 90 9.10 8.55 -7.78
N VAL A 91 10.26 9.21 -7.88
CA VAL A 91 10.56 10.40 -7.06
C VAL A 91 9.65 11.57 -7.43
N ALA A 92 9.42 11.80 -8.72
CA ALA A 92 8.53 12.87 -9.18
C ALA A 92 7.09 12.67 -8.71
N GLU A 93 6.65 11.42 -8.59
CA GLU A 93 5.32 11.04 -8.07
C GLU A 93 5.26 10.99 -6.53
N GLY A 94 6.35 11.34 -5.84
CA GLY A 94 6.41 11.36 -4.37
C GLY A 94 6.36 9.98 -3.72
N LEU A 95 6.63 8.91 -4.48
CA LEU A 95 6.70 7.54 -4.00
C LEU A 95 8.10 7.23 -3.45
N LEU A 96 9.15 7.86 -3.99
CA LEU A 96 10.52 7.75 -3.47
C LEU A 96 11.06 9.11 -3.04
N ASP A 97 11.92 9.07 -2.04
CA ASP A 97 12.78 10.19 -1.67
C ASP A 97 14.17 10.00 -2.28
N PHE A 98 14.70 11.05 -2.91
CA PHE A 98 16.08 11.09 -3.40
C PHE A 98 17.00 11.68 -2.33
N HIS A 99 17.94 10.87 -1.84
CA HIS A 99 18.84 11.24 -0.74
C HIS A 99 20.22 11.74 -1.19
N GLY A 100 20.48 11.76 -2.50
CA GLY A 100 21.72 12.28 -3.08
C GLY A 100 22.55 11.23 -3.82
N ASP A 101 23.77 11.63 -4.18
CA ASP A 101 24.75 10.85 -4.92
C ASP A 101 25.96 10.53 -4.05
N VAL A 102 26.38 9.26 -4.02
CA VAL A 102 27.70 8.87 -3.47
C VAL A 102 28.70 8.77 -4.62
N VAL A 103 29.69 9.67 -4.59
CA VAL A 103 30.82 9.69 -5.52
C VAL A 103 32.03 9.03 -4.85
N SER A 104 31.89 7.78 -4.38
CA SER A 104 33.04 7.03 -3.88
C SER A 104 33.77 6.39 -5.07
N HIS A 105 35.09 6.51 -5.07
CA HIS A 105 35.96 6.39 -6.24
C HIS A 105 35.78 5.12 -7.10
N SER A 106 35.97 5.30 -8.41
CA SER A 106 36.13 4.30 -9.49
C SER A 106 34.90 3.51 -9.99
N GLU A 107 33.78 3.48 -9.28
CA GLU A 107 32.59 2.71 -9.73
C GLU A 107 31.41 3.56 -10.25
N GLY A 108 31.53 4.89 -10.27
CA GLY A 108 30.54 5.81 -10.82
C GLY A 108 29.44 6.21 -9.83
N ASP A 109 28.66 7.23 -10.20
CA ASP A 109 27.64 7.85 -9.36
C ASP A 109 26.59 6.83 -8.88
N ARG A 110 26.55 6.60 -7.55
CA ARG A 110 25.53 5.80 -6.89
C ARG A 110 24.45 6.74 -6.34
N ARG A 111 23.34 6.87 -7.09
CA ARG A 111 22.12 7.53 -6.62
C ARG A 111 21.48 6.72 -5.49
N LEU A 112 21.05 7.39 -4.45
CA LEU A 112 20.46 6.81 -3.25
C LEU A 112 18.99 7.17 -3.15
N TYR A 113 18.13 6.16 -3.02
CA TYR A 113 16.68 6.32 -2.91
C TYR A 113 16.16 5.64 -1.65
N LEU A 114 15.13 6.23 -1.02
CA LEU A 114 14.34 5.62 0.04
C LEU A 114 12.85 5.56 -0.35
N PRO A 115 12.10 4.54 0.10
CA PRO A 115 10.64 4.60 0.07
C PRO A 115 10.14 5.83 0.85
N ALA A 116 9.25 6.61 0.25
CA ALA A 116 8.63 7.74 0.93
C ALA A 116 7.77 7.26 2.12
N GLU A 117 7.67 8.07 3.17
CA GLU A 117 6.82 7.82 4.34
C GLU A 117 5.33 8.08 4.02
N LEU A 118 4.77 7.24 3.15
CA LEU A 118 3.34 7.26 2.81
C LEU A 118 2.58 6.24 3.64
N ASP A 119 1.35 6.59 4.03
CA ASP A 119 0.45 5.58 4.58
C ASP A 119 0.08 4.54 3.50
N ARG A 120 -0.36 3.35 3.94
CA ARG A 120 -0.68 2.23 3.03
C ARG A 120 -1.72 2.62 1.98
N LYS A 121 -2.67 3.50 2.32
CA LYS A 121 -3.75 3.88 1.42
C LYS A 121 -3.24 4.81 0.34
N GLN A 122 -2.54 5.88 0.72
CA GLN A 122 -1.93 6.84 -0.19
C GLN A 122 -1.02 6.14 -1.19
N LEU A 123 -0.15 5.24 -0.69
CA LEU A 123 0.73 4.46 -1.54
C LEU A 123 -0.01 3.62 -2.59
N VAL A 124 -1.04 2.87 -2.16
CA VAL A 124 -1.80 2.00 -3.07
C VAL A 124 -2.63 2.82 -4.06
N GLU A 125 -3.23 3.94 -3.62
CA GLU A 125 -3.98 4.84 -4.49
C GLU A 125 -3.07 5.42 -5.59
N SER A 126 -1.92 5.99 -5.23
CA SER A 126 -0.95 6.55 -6.18
C SER A 126 -0.45 5.51 -7.18
N LEU A 127 -0.07 4.32 -6.73
CA LEU A 127 0.40 3.25 -7.63
C LEU A 127 -0.68 2.76 -8.59
N HIS A 128 -1.93 2.65 -8.13
CA HIS A 128 -3.04 2.27 -8.98
C HIS A 128 -3.40 3.36 -9.99
N GLU A 129 -3.34 4.64 -9.60
CA GLU A 129 -3.58 5.77 -10.49
C GLU A 129 -2.54 5.82 -11.62
N LEU A 130 -1.24 5.68 -11.28
CA LEU A 130 -0.15 5.65 -12.26
C LEU A 130 -0.29 4.48 -13.24
N ASP A 131 -0.67 3.30 -12.75
CA ASP A 131 -0.91 2.11 -13.58
C ASP A 131 -2.25 2.16 -14.34
N GLY A 132 -3.08 3.18 -14.14
CA GLY A 132 -4.42 3.30 -14.74
C GLY A 132 -5.41 2.22 -14.29
N ARG A 133 -5.24 1.73 -13.05
CA ARG A 133 -6.00 0.62 -12.46
C ARG A 133 -7.02 1.13 -11.44
N PRO A 134 -8.19 0.46 -11.30
CA PRO A 134 -9.11 0.78 -10.23
C PRO A 134 -8.48 0.48 -8.86
N VAL A 135 -8.63 1.40 -7.90
CA VAL A 135 -8.21 1.20 -6.50
C VAL A 135 -9.01 0.05 -5.89
N PRO A 136 -8.40 -0.87 -5.10
CA PRO A 136 -9.13 -1.98 -4.47
C PRO A 136 -10.30 -1.50 -3.60
N SER A 137 -11.47 -2.15 -3.70
CA SER A 137 -12.69 -1.76 -2.99
C SER A 137 -12.52 -1.67 -1.47
N VAL A 138 -11.69 -2.54 -0.88
CA VAL A 138 -11.38 -2.54 0.56
C VAL A 138 -10.74 -1.22 1.03
N LEU A 139 -10.04 -0.50 0.15
CA LEU A 139 -9.49 0.83 0.44
C LEU A 139 -10.47 1.97 0.09
N GLN A 140 -11.49 1.68 -0.72
CA GLN A 140 -12.61 2.58 -0.99
C GLN A 140 -13.61 2.60 0.18
N GLU A 141 -13.72 1.52 0.95
CA GLU A 141 -14.61 1.41 2.12
C GLU A 141 -14.38 2.52 3.15
N GLU A 142 -13.14 3.00 3.32
CA GLU A 142 -12.80 4.12 4.19
C GLU A 142 -13.30 5.50 3.69
N ARG A 143 -13.79 5.58 2.45
CA ARG A 143 -14.44 6.78 1.89
C ARG A 143 -15.97 6.72 2.06
N LEU A 144 -16.52 5.58 2.45
CA LEU A 144 -17.96 5.42 2.59
C LEU A 144 -18.43 6.06 3.90
N THR A 145 -19.47 6.89 3.81
CA THR A 145 -20.09 7.45 5.02
C THR A 145 -20.87 6.34 5.72
N HIS A 146 -20.49 6.02 6.95
CA HIS A 146 -21.24 5.05 7.74
C HIS A 146 -22.59 5.62 8.15
N VAL A 147 -23.67 4.91 7.83
CA VAL A 147 -25.05 5.30 8.10
C VAL A 147 -25.78 4.27 8.94
N VAL A 148 -26.79 4.73 9.67
CA VAL A 148 -27.67 3.90 10.49
C VAL A 148 -29.13 4.05 10.04
N PRO A 149 -30.03 3.10 10.37
CA PRO A 149 -31.42 3.17 9.92
C PRO A 149 -32.17 4.43 10.35
N SER A 150 -31.76 5.07 11.44
CA SER A 150 -32.35 6.32 11.91
C SER A 150 -31.95 7.55 11.09
N ASP A 151 -30.99 7.42 10.17
CA ASP A 151 -30.62 8.49 9.24
C ASP A 151 -31.52 8.51 7.99
N PHE A 152 -32.55 7.65 7.96
CA PHE A 152 -33.43 7.47 6.83
C PHE A 152 -34.90 7.69 7.22
N THR A 153 -35.61 8.46 6.40
CA THR A 153 -37.04 8.69 6.54
C THR A 153 -37.82 7.78 5.60
N HIS A 154 -38.86 7.12 6.11
CA HIS A 154 -39.75 6.28 5.31
C HIS A 154 -40.59 7.13 4.35
N LYS A 155 -40.61 6.74 3.07
CA LYS A 155 -41.33 7.45 2.02
C LYS A 155 -42.62 6.71 1.64
N ASP A 156 -42.48 5.54 1.03
CA ASP A 156 -43.60 4.67 0.65
C ASP A 156 -43.10 3.25 0.38
N GLY A 157 -43.94 2.24 0.61
CA GLY A 157 -43.60 0.83 0.44
C GLY A 157 -42.30 0.45 1.16
N GLY A 158 -41.33 -0.11 0.43
CA GLY A 158 -39.99 -0.45 0.93
C GLY A 158 -38.94 0.65 0.74
N VAL A 159 -39.33 1.87 0.35
CA VAL A 159 -38.40 2.93 -0.04
C VAL A 159 -38.16 3.91 1.11
N PHE A 160 -36.89 4.23 1.33
CA PHE A 160 -36.41 5.14 2.35
C PHE A 160 -35.50 6.21 1.73
N THR A 161 -35.56 7.43 2.24
CA THR A 161 -34.76 8.56 1.78
C THR A 161 -33.74 8.95 2.84
N TYR A 162 -32.49 9.20 2.46
CA TYR A 162 -31.43 9.62 3.38
C TYR A 162 -31.63 11.08 3.84
N ASP A 163 -31.62 11.33 5.15
CA ASP A 163 -32.01 12.63 5.71
C ASP A 163 -31.03 13.77 5.34
N LYS A 164 -29.76 13.45 5.07
CA LYS A 164 -28.74 14.44 4.70
C LYS A 164 -28.71 14.73 3.20
N ASP A 165 -29.22 13.84 2.37
CA ASP A 165 -29.35 14.03 0.92
C ASP A 165 -30.60 13.31 0.40
N SER A 166 -31.64 14.10 0.12
CA SER A 166 -32.92 13.57 -0.31
C SER A 166 -32.92 12.94 -1.71
N ASN A 167 -31.82 13.04 -2.46
CA ASN A 167 -31.67 12.35 -3.74
C ASN A 167 -31.23 10.89 -3.57
N ILE A 168 -30.70 10.54 -2.39
CA ILE A 168 -30.29 9.18 -2.08
C ILE A 168 -31.49 8.41 -1.54
N GLU A 169 -31.91 7.40 -2.30
CA GLU A 169 -32.99 6.49 -1.93
C GLU A 169 -32.46 5.06 -1.78
N VAL A 170 -32.97 4.36 -0.77
CA VAL A 170 -32.67 2.94 -0.56
C VAL A 170 -33.98 2.17 -0.57
N ASP A 171 -34.09 1.22 -1.48
CA ASP A 171 -35.21 0.28 -1.52
C ASP A 171 -34.84 -1.03 -0.81
N VAL A 172 -35.58 -1.31 0.28
CA VAL A 172 -35.48 -2.56 1.04
C VAL A 172 -36.58 -3.56 0.68
N SER A 173 -37.33 -3.32 -0.39
CA SER A 173 -38.27 -4.27 -0.99
C SER A 173 -37.53 -5.47 -1.60
N LYS A 174 -38.28 -6.49 -2.00
CA LYS A 174 -37.68 -7.70 -2.59
C LYS A 174 -37.25 -7.36 -4.03
N PRO A 175 -35.97 -7.53 -4.40
CA PRO A 175 -35.52 -7.23 -5.75
C PRO A 175 -36.12 -8.22 -6.76
N ASP A 176 -36.47 -7.73 -7.94
CA ASP A 176 -37.12 -8.51 -9.01
C ASP A 176 -36.21 -9.61 -9.60
N ASP A 177 -34.90 -9.49 -9.41
CA ASP A 177 -33.88 -10.34 -10.01
C ASP A 177 -33.39 -11.49 -9.12
N GLN A 178 -34.17 -11.86 -8.11
CA GLN A 178 -33.88 -12.95 -7.16
C GLN A 178 -32.61 -12.76 -6.32
N ARG A 179 -31.97 -11.57 -6.33
CA ARG A 179 -30.86 -11.29 -5.41
C ARG A 179 -31.32 -11.31 -3.95
N SER A 180 -30.38 -11.62 -3.06
CA SER A 180 -30.60 -11.43 -1.63
C SER A 180 -30.82 -9.94 -1.35
N ILE A 181 -31.91 -9.59 -0.68
CA ILE A 181 -32.21 -8.20 -0.25
C ILE A 181 -30.99 -7.56 0.43
N ARG A 182 -30.32 -8.31 1.30
CA ARG A 182 -29.06 -7.88 1.94
C ARG A 182 -28.04 -7.33 0.94
N LYS A 183 -27.73 -8.09 -0.11
CA LYS A 183 -26.74 -7.69 -1.13
C LYS A 183 -27.24 -6.54 -1.99
N TYR A 184 -28.55 -6.50 -2.25
CA TYR A 184 -29.17 -5.43 -3.02
C TYR A 184 -29.10 -4.09 -2.30
N VAL A 185 -29.39 -4.06 -0.99
CA VAL A 185 -29.27 -2.87 -0.15
C VAL A 185 -27.82 -2.44 0.02
N GLU A 186 -26.91 -3.40 0.26
CA GLU A 186 -25.47 -3.14 0.36
C GLU A 186 -24.92 -2.49 -0.92
N GLN A 187 -25.34 -2.96 -2.09
CA GLN A 187 -24.94 -2.38 -3.37
C GLN A 187 -25.47 -0.96 -3.55
N GLN A 188 -26.75 -0.70 -3.25
CA GLN A 188 -27.34 0.64 -3.35
C GLN A 188 -26.59 1.64 -2.45
N LEU A 189 -26.29 1.26 -1.20
CA LEU A 189 -25.51 2.12 -0.31
C LEU A 189 -24.12 2.42 -0.90
N HIS A 190 -23.45 1.40 -1.44
CA HIS A 190 -22.11 1.56 -2.01
C HIS A 190 -22.10 2.43 -3.28
N GLU A 191 -23.12 2.34 -4.13
CA GLU A 191 -23.27 3.21 -5.32
C GLU A 191 -23.41 4.69 -4.94
N GLU A 192 -23.96 4.96 -3.76
CA GLU A 192 -24.18 6.31 -3.21
C GLU A 192 -23.07 6.74 -2.23
N GLY A 193 -21.98 5.99 -2.12
CA GLY A 193 -20.86 6.32 -1.23
C GLY A 193 -21.15 6.15 0.26
N LEU A 194 -22.10 5.26 0.61
CA LEU A 194 -22.53 4.95 1.98
C LEU A 194 -22.18 3.51 2.38
N THR A 195 -22.10 3.25 3.68
CA THR A 195 -21.91 1.90 4.24
C THR A 195 -22.69 1.71 5.54
N ALA A 196 -23.05 0.49 5.90
CA ALA A 196 -23.78 0.20 7.13
C ALA A 196 -23.49 -1.23 7.64
N ASP A 197 -23.83 -1.52 8.90
CA ASP A 197 -23.98 -2.90 9.36
C ASP A 197 -25.23 -3.51 8.71
N ILE A 198 -25.04 -4.06 7.50
CA ILE A 198 -26.12 -4.41 6.59
C ILE A 198 -27.15 -5.31 7.27
N GLY A 199 -26.72 -6.30 8.06
CA GLY A 199 -27.63 -7.27 8.70
C GLY A 199 -28.69 -6.61 9.57
N ASN A 200 -28.27 -5.67 10.44
CA ASN A 200 -29.17 -4.90 11.28
C ASN A 200 -29.88 -3.79 10.50
N PHE A 201 -29.17 -3.19 9.54
CA PHE A 201 -29.64 -2.04 8.77
C PHE A 201 -30.89 -2.38 7.96
N TYR A 202 -30.82 -3.37 7.05
CA TYR A 202 -31.96 -3.71 6.20
C TYR A 202 -33.12 -4.28 7.03
N TYR A 203 -32.83 -5.02 8.11
CA TYR A 203 -33.85 -5.60 8.97
C TYR A 203 -34.71 -4.50 9.62
N LYS A 204 -34.08 -3.49 10.22
CA LYS A 204 -34.79 -2.39 10.89
C LYS A 204 -35.64 -1.58 9.92
N LEU A 205 -35.12 -1.30 8.73
CA LEU A 205 -35.88 -0.60 7.69
C LEU A 205 -37.08 -1.44 7.21
N ARG A 206 -36.91 -2.75 7.02
CA ARG A 206 -38.02 -3.63 6.64
C ARG A 206 -39.07 -3.77 7.73
N ASP A 207 -38.66 -3.87 8.99
CA ASP A 207 -39.57 -3.90 10.14
C ASP A 207 -40.41 -2.61 10.19
N HIS A 208 -39.75 -1.46 10.01
CA HIS A 208 -40.40 -0.15 9.95
C HIS A 208 -41.40 -0.03 8.80
N ALA A 209 -41.08 -0.61 7.65
CA ALA A 209 -41.96 -0.66 6.47
C ALA A 209 -43.05 -1.75 6.55
N GLY A 210 -43.10 -2.55 7.63
CA GLY A 210 -44.07 -3.65 7.75
C GLY A 210 -43.85 -4.81 6.77
N LEU A 211 -42.61 -5.02 6.32
CA LEU A 211 -42.21 -6.03 5.34
C LEU A 211 -41.62 -7.31 5.96
N ILE A 212 -41.77 -7.47 7.28
CA ILE A 212 -41.37 -8.67 8.02
C ILE A 212 -42.65 -9.41 8.41
N GLU A 213 -42.85 -10.60 7.86
CA GLU A 213 -43.92 -11.54 8.21
C GLU A 213 -43.45 -12.57 9.24
#